data_AF-N9UHS3-F1
#
_entry.id   AF-N9UHS3-F1
#
_cell.length_a   1.000
_cell.length_b   1.000
_cell.length_c   1.000
_cell.angle_alpha   90.00
_cell.angle_beta   90.00
_cell.angle_gamma   90.00
#
_symmetry.space_group_name_H-M   'P 1'
#
loop_
_entity.id
_entity.type
_entity.pdbx_description
1 polymer ?
#
loop_
_entity_poly.entity_id
_entity_poly.type
_entity_poly.pdbx_seq_one_letter_code
_entity_poly.pdbx_strand_id
1 'polypeptide(L)'
;MLVIQYLDSIQTLFNFHQVCHSCDDAIGRTKINPCYKERSLETMLLDSRLNNLNKEMKIFRGLETLHIDINSLEKIELNKLERYKLFEIPFFLNQPSANKYKNLNGIKEKIVSYRIDLSFKENLDITTLINLREIRIRVTKQLSKEIIINFITGLKKLRHLHKVIIDCDTQHLEYLWSLVKGMNSERTTIIFRLNWLRDEDIPTIQQVSNVINVGIFTNGLGKFHDIYLKKGVILLFYTDYYLQVSNQMVFDTQFSKLLKEYFPYKIEIQGNNFIAHVGNNKIIKLRSLNYLSDLFINEARFDEKITIELPTHLENLIINNTSCIDRHGLDGIENTLVPKTVLAQFASLI
;
A
#
# COMPACT_ATOMS: atom_id res chain seq x y z
N MET A 1 4.06 27.62 -6.72
CA MET A 1 3.00 27.05 -5.87
C MET A 1 2.72 25.63 -6.36
N LEU A 2 2.92 24.60 -5.52
CA LEU A 2 2.78 23.17 -5.87
C LEU A 2 1.32 22.67 -5.89
N VAL A 3 0.35 23.55 -5.61
CA VAL A 3 -1.08 23.22 -5.46
C VAL A 3 -1.66 22.52 -6.69
N ILE A 4 -1.18 22.87 -7.89
CA ILE A 4 -1.70 22.26 -9.12
C ILE A 4 -1.52 20.73 -9.15
N GLN A 5 -0.50 20.18 -8.47
CA GLN A 5 -0.28 18.72 -8.40
C GLN A 5 -1.32 17.99 -7.55
N TYR A 6 -2.02 18.73 -6.68
CA TYR A 6 -3.04 18.18 -5.78
C TYR A 6 -4.46 18.33 -6.32
N LEU A 7 -4.62 18.93 -7.51
CA LEU A 7 -5.91 18.96 -8.18
C LEU A 7 -6.29 17.56 -8.65
N ASP A 8 -7.59 17.30 -8.70
CA ASP A 8 -8.16 15.98 -9.03
C ASP A 8 -8.26 15.74 -10.55
N SER A 9 -8.33 16.81 -11.35
CA SER A 9 -8.50 16.71 -12.79
C SER A 9 -7.92 17.89 -13.59
N ILE A 10 -7.69 17.65 -14.89
CA ILE A 10 -7.36 18.72 -15.85
C ILE A 10 -8.47 19.76 -15.94
N GLN A 11 -9.74 19.37 -15.77
CA GLN A 11 -10.85 20.33 -15.79
C GLN A 11 -10.76 21.28 -14.58
N THR A 12 -10.43 20.73 -13.41
CA THR A 12 -10.21 21.52 -12.20
C THR A 12 -9.01 22.44 -12.35
N LEU A 13 -7.95 22.00 -13.03
CA LEU A 13 -6.83 22.88 -13.39
C LEU A 13 -7.28 24.05 -14.26
N PHE A 14 -8.11 23.82 -15.28
CA PHE A 14 -8.62 24.91 -16.11
C PHE A 14 -9.50 25.88 -15.33
N ASN A 15 -10.39 25.38 -14.47
CA ASN A 15 -11.21 26.22 -13.60
C ASN A 15 -10.32 27.02 -12.63
N PHE A 16 -9.28 26.40 -12.08
CA PHE A 16 -8.32 27.06 -11.21
C PHE A 16 -7.52 28.14 -11.94
N HIS A 17 -7.11 27.86 -13.18
CA HIS A 17 -6.43 28.82 -14.04
C HIS A 17 -7.28 30.07 -14.32
N GLN A 18 -8.60 29.92 -14.47
CA GLN A 18 -9.51 31.06 -14.68
C GLN A 18 -9.54 32.03 -13.50
N VAL A 19 -9.24 31.57 -12.29
CA VAL A 19 -9.29 32.39 -11.06
C VAL A 19 -7.91 32.78 -10.53
N CYS A 20 -6.82 32.16 -11.02
CA CYS A 20 -5.46 32.37 -10.51
C CYS A 20 -4.46 32.62 -11.64
N HIS A 21 -4.05 33.88 -11.82
CA HIS A 21 -3.08 34.29 -12.84
C HIS A 21 -1.68 33.68 -12.66
N SER A 22 -1.30 33.27 -11.45
CA SER A 22 -0.02 32.58 -11.19
C SER A 22 -0.03 31.09 -11.58
N CYS A 23 -1.13 30.59 -12.15
CA CYS A 23 -1.25 29.20 -12.56
C CYS A 23 -0.32 28.85 -13.74
N ASP A 24 -0.08 29.78 -14.68
CA ASP A 24 0.82 29.57 -15.82
C ASP A 24 2.26 29.29 -15.38
N ASP A 25 2.76 30.08 -14.43
CA ASP A 25 4.09 29.87 -13.85
C ASP A 25 4.21 28.51 -13.17
N ALA A 26 3.15 28.07 -12.48
CA ALA A 26 3.12 26.76 -11.83
C ALA A 26 3.13 25.64 -12.88
N ILE A 27 2.34 25.77 -13.95
CA ILE A 27 2.31 24.81 -15.07
C ILE A 27 3.70 24.73 -15.73
N GLY A 28 4.33 25.87 -16.01
CA GLY A 28 5.66 25.94 -16.63
C GLY A 28 6.79 25.37 -15.76
N ARG A 29 6.68 25.49 -14.43
CA ARG A 29 7.67 24.96 -13.47
C ARG A 29 7.48 23.48 -13.14
N THR A 30 6.37 22.88 -13.53
CA THR A 30 6.08 21.47 -13.24
C THR A 30 7.00 20.55 -14.03
N LYS A 31 7.79 19.75 -13.30
CA LYS A 31 8.83 18.87 -13.87
C LYS A 31 8.42 17.42 -14.01
N ILE A 32 7.40 16.99 -13.28
CA ILE A 32 6.83 15.64 -13.31
C ILE A 32 5.33 15.81 -13.54
N ASN A 33 4.74 15.01 -14.41
CA ASN A 33 3.32 15.15 -14.72
C ASN A 33 2.47 14.76 -13.49
N PRO A 34 1.40 15.50 -13.18
CA PRO A 34 0.60 15.29 -11.96
C PRO A 34 -0.19 13.98 -11.91
N CYS A 35 -0.37 13.30 -13.05
CA CYS A 35 -1.17 12.07 -13.15
C CYS A 35 -2.61 12.26 -12.65
N TYR A 36 -3.24 13.34 -13.11
CA TYR A 36 -4.62 13.64 -12.78
C TYR A 36 -5.52 12.42 -13.11
N LYS A 37 -6.22 11.92 -12.09
CA LYS A 37 -7.09 10.73 -12.11
C LYS A 37 -6.42 9.35 -12.10
N GLU A 38 -5.15 9.21 -11.68
CA GLU A 38 -4.62 7.86 -11.38
C GLU A 38 -5.24 7.21 -10.13
N ARG A 39 -6.06 7.94 -9.35
CA ARG A 39 -6.64 7.48 -8.08
C ARG A 39 -8.04 6.84 -8.17
N SER A 40 -8.73 6.86 -9.32
CA SER A 40 -10.03 6.20 -9.47
C SER A 40 -9.92 4.82 -10.15
N LEU A 41 -10.54 3.79 -9.57
CA LEU A 41 -10.58 2.42 -10.10
C LEU A 41 -11.07 2.36 -11.57
N GLU A 42 -12.04 3.21 -11.95
CA GLU A 42 -12.58 3.28 -13.31
C GLU A 42 -11.58 3.75 -14.37
N THR A 43 -10.68 4.69 -14.05
CA THR A 43 -9.61 5.13 -14.96
C THR A 43 -8.39 4.20 -14.94
N MET A 44 -8.27 3.32 -13.94
CA MET A 44 -7.25 2.27 -13.96
C MET A 44 -7.49 1.19 -15.02
N LEU A 45 -8.74 1.06 -15.47
CA LEU A 45 -9.18 -0.05 -16.31
C LEU A 45 -9.35 0.29 -17.81
N LEU A 46 -9.16 1.55 -18.25
CA LEU A 46 -9.63 1.99 -19.59
C LEU A 46 -8.66 2.95 -20.35
N ASP A 47 -8.78 2.95 -21.69
CA ASP A 47 -8.08 3.77 -22.71
C ASP A 47 -8.03 5.31 -22.45
N SER A 48 -8.73 5.78 -21.42
CA SER A 48 -8.68 7.17 -20.97
C SER A 48 -7.31 7.63 -20.46
N ARG A 49 -6.44 6.70 -20.00
CA ARG A 49 -5.09 7.02 -19.48
C ARG A 49 -4.20 7.69 -20.51
N LEU A 50 -4.07 7.08 -21.70
CA LEU A 50 -3.25 7.65 -22.78
C LEU A 50 -3.77 9.02 -23.21
N ASN A 51 -5.09 9.19 -23.27
CA ASN A 51 -5.70 10.47 -23.63
C ASN A 51 -5.40 11.56 -22.59
N ASN A 52 -5.49 11.24 -21.30
CA ASN A 52 -5.17 12.18 -20.23
C ASN A 52 -3.69 12.52 -20.21
N LEU A 53 -2.83 11.51 -20.32
CA LEU A 53 -1.39 11.70 -20.43
C LEU A 53 -1.04 12.60 -21.62
N ASN A 54 -1.62 12.36 -22.80
CA ASN A 54 -1.39 13.22 -23.97
C ASN A 54 -1.82 14.67 -23.73
N LYS A 55 -2.88 14.92 -22.92
CA LYS A 55 -3.27 16.27 -22.52
C LYS A 55 -2.26 16.86 -21.53
N GLU A 56 -1.83 16.11 -20.53
CA GLU A 56 -0.81 16.55 -19.56
C GLU A 56 0.50 16.91 -20.27
N MET A 57 0.95 16.06 -21.20
CA MET A 57 2.13 16.29 -22.03
C MET A 57 2.03 17.57 -22.89
N LYS A 58 0.82 18.00 -23.25
CA LYS A 58 0.59 19.25 -24.00
C LYS A 58 0.54 20.48 -23.09
N ILE A 59 -0.11 20.35 -21.93
CA ILE A 59 -0.32 21.44 -20.97
C ILE A 59 0.98 21.74 -20.23
N PHE A 60 1.62 20.72 -19.66
CA PHE A 60 2.86 20.86 -18.90
C PHE A 60 4.06 20.79 -19.84
N ARG A 61 4.49 21.95 -20.35
CA ARG A 61 5.61 22.04 -21.30
C ARG A 61 6.97 21.87 -20.64
N GLY A 62 7.07 22.12 -19.32
CA GLY A 62 8.31 22.07 -18.55
C GLY A 62 8.72 20.70 -18.02
N LEU A 63 8.00 19.63 -18.40
CA LEU A 63 8.23 18.28 -17.92
C LEU A 63 9.62 17.76 -18.27
N GLU A 64 10.33 17.25 -17.27
CA GLU A 64 11.64 16.59 -17.41
C GLU A 64 11.55 15.09 -17.12
N THR A 65 10.65 14.69 -16.22
CA THR A 65 10.35 13.30 -15.89
C THR A 65 8.93 12.97 -16.32
N LEU A 66 8.75 11.82 -16.95
CA LEU A 66 7.43 11.31 -17.32
C LEU A 66 7.05 10.11 -16.44
N HIS A 67 5.95 10.25 -15.71
CA HIS A 67 5.28 9.20 -14.97
C HIS A 67 4.23 8.56 -15.88
N ILE A 68 4.42 7.28 -16.20
CA ILE A 68 3.69 6.64 -17.30
C ILE A 68 3.54 5.13 -17.12
N ASP A 69 2.37 4.59 -17.46
CA ASP A 69 2.16 3.15 -17.57
C ASP A 69 2.71 2.57 -18.87
N ILE A 70 3.15 1.32 -18.85
CA ILE A 70 3.85 0.71 -19.97
C ILE A 70 2.97 0.59 -21.21
N ASN A 71 1.66 0.39 -21.05
CA ASN A 71 0.76 0.30 -22.21
C ASN A 71 0.63 1.66 -22.90
N SER A 72 0.56 2.75 -22.13
CA SER A 72 0.59 4.11 -22.68
C SER A 72 1.96 4.44 -23.29
N LEU A 73 3.06 4.02 -22.66
CA LEU A 73 4.42 4.23 -23.15
C LEU A 73 4.60 3.66 -24.56
N GLU A 74 4.17 2.43 -24.80
CA GLU A 74 4.31 1.78 -26.11
C GLU A 74 3.40 2.37 -27.20
N LYS A 75 2.33 3.07 -26.83
CA LYS A 75 1.42 3.74 -27.78
C LYS A 75 1.90 5.13 -28.21
N ILE A 76 2.95 5.68 -27.58
CA ILE A 76 3.52 6.99 -27.93
C ILE A 76 4.65 6.84 -28.94
N GLU A 77 4.75 7.73 -29.91
CA GLU A 77 5.89 7.75 -30.83
C GLU A 77 7.20 8.06 -30.08
N LEU A 78 8.25 7.26 -30.33
CA LEU A 78 9.53 7.38 -29.62
C LEU A 78 10.11 8.81 -29.65
N ASN A 79 10.01 9.50 -30.79
CA ASN A 79 10.49 10.88 -30.96
C ASN A 79 9.83 11.86 -29.97
N LYS A 80 8.57 11.62 -29.57
CA LYS A 80 7.87 12.44 -28.56
C LYS A 80 8.39 12.17 -27.14
N LEU A 81 9.01 11.00 -26.93
CA LEU A 81 9.58 10.60 -25.64
C LEU A 81 11.01 11.11 -25.45
N GLU A 82 11.74 11.40 -26.53
CA GLU A 82 13.15 11.84 -26.48
C GLU A 82 13.35 13.12 -25.65
N ARG A 83 12.36 14.02 -25.66
CA ARG A 83 12.40 15.28 -24.90
C ARG A 83 12.49 15.09 -23.39
N TYR A 84 12.05 13.93 -22.87
CA TYR A 84 12.10 13.65 -21.44
C TYR A 84 13.45 13.06 -21.07
N LYS A 85 13.95 13.50 -19.92
CA LYS A 85 15.23 13.07 -19.37
C LYS A 85 15.08 11.79 -18.56
N LEU A 86 13.97 11.64 -17.85
CA LEU A 86 13.74 10.57 -16.90
C LEU A 86 12.34 9.97 -17.02
N PHE A 87 12.19 8.72 -16.60
CA PHE A 87 10.93 7.98 -16.63
C PHE A 87 10.65 7.24 -15.32
N GLU A 88 9.40 7.32 -14.87
CA GLU A 88 8.86 6.57 -13.75
C GLU A 88 7.75 5.64 -14.23
N ILE A 89 7.91 4.35 -13.95
CA ILE A 89 7.00 3.30 -14.41
C ILE A 89 6.38 2.61 -13.18
N PRO A 90 5.22 3.09 -12.70
CA PRO A 90 4.65 2.69 -11.40
C PRO A 90 3.78 1.43 -11.48
N PHE A 91 3.60 0.82 -12.66
CA PHE A 91 2.72 -0.33 -12.86
C PHE A 91 3.52 -1.62 -13.02
N PHE A 92 3.03 -2.70 -12.41
CA PHE A 92 3.63 -4.01 -12.59
C PHE A 92 3.37 -4.51 -14.02
N LEU A 93 4.43 -5.03 -14.65
CA LEU A 93 4.31 -5.73 -15.91
C LEU A 93 3.63 -7.08 -15.72
N ASN A 94 2.47 -7.26 -16.35
CA ASN A 94 1.74 -8.54 -16.34
C ASN A 94 2.19 -9.52 -17.42
N GLN A 95 3.23 -9.21 -18.21
CA GLN A 95 3.96 -10.12 -19.11
C GLN A 95 4.84 -9.27 -20.04
N PRO A 96 6.16 -9.38 -19.98
CA PRO A 96 7.00 -9.05 -21.12
C PRO A 96 6.88 -10.17 -22.14
N SER A 97 6.59 -9.79 -23.39
CA SER A 97 7.24 -10.44 -24.53
C SER A 97 8.29 -9.45 -25.05
N ALA A 98 9.52 -9.89 -25.27
CA ALA A 98 10.65 -9.00 -25.59
C ALA A 98 10.39 -8.10 -26.81
N ASN A 99 9.55 -8.56 -27.75
CA ASN A 99 9.13 -7.82 -28.95
C ASN A 99 7.99 -6.82 -28.72
N LYS A 100 7.33 -6.85 -27.56
CA LYS A 100 6.16 -6.02 -27.24
C LYS A 100 6.53 -4.65 -26.67
N TYR A 101 7.73 -4.48 -26.11
CA TYR A 101 8.14 -3.26 -25.41
C TYR A 101 9.29 -2.52 -26.09
N LYS A 102 9.05 -2.06 -27.32
CA LYS A 102 10.05 -1.33 -28.14
C LYS A 102 10.45 -0.02 -27.47
N ASN A 103 9.49 0.75 -26.99
CA ASN A 103 9.76 2.06 -26.42
C ASN A 103 10.46 1.94 -25.07
N LEU A 104 10.03 1.00 -24.21
CA LEU A 104 10.70 0.69 -22.96
C LEU A 104 12.19 0.39 -23.16
N ASN A 105 12.51 -0.48 -24.13
CA ASN A 105 13.89 -0.81 -24.47
C ASN A 105 14.67 0.42 -24.97
N GLY A 106 14.02 1.31 -25.71
CA GLY A 106 14.61 2.57 -26.19
C GLY A 106 14.88 3.61 -25.08
N ILE A 107 14.17 3.53 -23.95
CA ILE A 107 14.31 4.49 -22.84
C ILE A 107 14.95 3.90 -21.57
N LYS A 108 15.37 2.62 -21.59
CA LYS A 108 15.81 1.86 -20.41
C LYS A 108 16.82 2.59 -19.52
N GLU A 109 17.77 3.31 -20.12
CA GLU A 109 18.79 4.07 -19.40
C GLU A 109 18.25 5.30 -18.68
N LYS A 110 17.09 5.82 -19.09
CA LYS A 110 16.41 6.98 -18.50
C LYS A 110 15.42 6.59 -17.39
N ILE A 111 15.20 5.29 -17.14
CA ILE A 111 14.26 4.82 -16.12
C ILE A 111 14.86 5.03 -14.73
N VAL A 112 14.14 5.75 -13.87
CA VAL A 112 14.56 6.05 -12.48
C VAL A 112 13.73 5.31 -11.43
N SER A 113 12.50 4.91 -11.77
CA SER A 113 11.61 4.14 -10.90
C SER A 113 10.91 3.06 -11.72
N TYR A 114 10.92 1.83 -11.22
CA TYR A 114 10.40 0.68 -11.97
C TYR A 114 9.69 -0.32 -11.07
N ARG A 115 8.57 -0.90 -11.55
CA ARG A 115 7.87 -1.99 -10.86
C ARG A 115 7.86 -3.24 -11.75
N ILE A 116 8.27 -4.37 -11.18
CA ILE A 116 8.40 -5.63 -11.92
C ILE A 116 7.79 -6.80 -11.14
N ASP A 117 7.14 -7.71 -11.87
CA ASP A 117 6.72 -9.01 -11.36
C ASP A 117 7.69 -10.08 -11.86
N LEU A 118 8.34 -10.78 -10.93
CA LEU A 118 9.33 -11.82 -11.26
C LEU A 118 8.67 -13.19 -11.51
N SER A 119 7.34 -13.27 -11.59
CA SER A 119 6.63 -14.49 -11.99
C SER A 119 6.86 -14.89 -13.45
N PHE A 120 7.35 -13.98 -14.28
CA PHE A 120 7.50 -14.19 -15.72
C PHE A 120 8.96 -14.48 -16.09
N LYS A 121 9.14 -15.45 -16.99
CA LYS A 121 10.46 -15.98 -17.41
C LYS A 121 11.32 -15.00 -18.21
N GLU A 122 10.78 -13.87 -18.64
CA GLU A 122 11.53 -12.97 -19.50
C GLU A 122 12.52 -12.11 -18.69
N ASN A 123 13.80 -12.40 -18.93
CA ASN A 123 14.96 -11.74 -18.33
C ASN A 123 15.06 -10.29 -18.84
N LEU A 124 14.43 -9.34 -18.15
CA LEU A 124 14.87 -7.95 -18.26
C LEU A 124 16.26 -7.88 -17.63
N ASP A 125 17.29 -7.56 -18.43
CA ASP A 125 18.61 -7.26 -17.88
C ASP A 125 18.56 -5.94 -17.10
N ILE A 126 18.35 -6.06 -15.80
CA ILE A 126 18.20 -4.94 -14.88
C ILE A 126 19.46 -4.06 -14.84
N THR A 127 20.63 -4.59 -15.23
CA THR A 127 21.88 -3.81 -15.24
C THR A 127 21.87 -2.70 -16.29
N THR A 128 20.99 -2.80 -17.28
CA THR A 128 20.79 -1.76 -18.30
C THR A 128 20.04 -0.53 -17.79
N LEU A 129 19.38 -0.62 -16.63
CA LEU A 129 18.67 0.51 -16.00
C LEU A 129 19.65 1.36 -15.18
N ILE A 130 20.63 1.96 -15.84
CA ILE A 130 21.78 2.61 -15.18
C ILE A 130 21.40 3.75 -14.22
N ASN A 131 20.28 4.43 -14.46
CA ASN A 131 19.78 5.54 -13.64
C ASN A 131 18.72 5.11 -12.60
N LEU A 132 18.47 3.80 -12.44
CA LEU A 132 17.45 3.30 -11.54
C LEU A 132 17.75 3.69 -10.09
N ARG A 133 16.78 4.35 -9.44
CA ARG A 133 16.85 4.81 -8.04
C ARG A 133 15.93 4.04 -7.13
N GLU A 134 14.74 3.69 -7.63
CA GLU A 134 13.75 2.91 -6.89
C GLU A 134 13.30 1.71 -7.73
N ILE A 135 13.22 0.55 -7.08
CA ILE A 135 12.59 -0.62 -7.68
C ILE A 135 11.61 -1.27 -6.71
N ARG A 136 10.45 -1.68 -7.24
CA ARG A 136 9.49 -2.50 -6.53
C ARG A 136 9.33 -3.84 -7.24
N ILE A 137 9.55 -4.91 -6.50
CA ILE A 137 9.61 -6.28 -6.99
C ILE A 137 8.43 -7.02 -6.37
N ARG A 138 7.61 -7.65 -7.21
CA ARG A 138 6.61 -8.62 -6.76
C ARG A 138 7.14 -10.03 -6.98
N VAL A 139 7.06 -10.83 -5.92
CA VAL A 139 7.45 -12.23 -5.92
C VAL A 139 6.21 -13.05 -5.57
N THR A 140 5.67 -13.76 -6.56
CA THR A 140 4.47 -14.59 -6.40
C THR A 140 4.83 -16.05 -6.07
N LYS A 141 3.80 -16.89 -5.84
CA LYS A 141 3.91 -18.26 -5.29
C LYS A 141 4.89 -19.20 -6.02
N GLN A 142 5.14 -18.99 -7.31
CA GLN A 142 6.10 -19.81 -8.08
C GLN A 142 7.43 -19.05 -8.24
N LEU A 143 8.34 -19.35 -7.33
CA LEU A 143 9.65 -18.73 -7.23
C LEU A 143 10.68 -19.41 -8.14
N SER A 144 11.01 -18.83 -9.29
CA SER A 144 12.20 -19.28 -10.04
C SER A 144 13.47 -18.75 -9.36
N LYS A 145 14.16 -19.64 -8.61
CA LYS A 145 15.37 -19.29 -7.86
C LYS A 145 16.45 -18.66 -8.75
N GLU A 146 16.66 -19.19 -9.95
CA GLU A 146 17.66 -18.70 -10.89
C GLU A 146 17.38 -17.25 -11.33
N ILE A 147 16.13 -16.96 -11.74
CA ILE A 147 15.72 -15.62 -12.18
C ILE A 147 15.96 -14.61 -11.07
N ILE A 148 15.59 -14.95 -9.83
CA ILE A 148 15.71 -14.04 -8.69
C ILE A 148 17.16 -13.81 -8.31
N ILE A 149 18.00 -14.87 -8.31
CA ILE A 149 19.43 -14.72 -8.05
C ILE A 149 20.06 -13.80 -9.10
N ASN A 150 19.78 -14.02 -10.38
CA ASN A 150 20.29 -13.19 -11.46
C ASN A 150 19.81 -11.73 -11.31
N PHE A 151 18.54 -11.54 -10.98
CA PHE A 151 17.94 -10.23 -10.81
C PHE A 151 18.56 -9.45 -9.63
N ILE A 152 18.61 -10.05 -8.43
CA ILE A 152 19.20 -9.42 -7.24
C ILE A 152 20.71 -9.17 -7.43
N THR A 153 21.42 -10.07 -8.12
CA THR A 153 22.83 -9.85 -8.47
C THR A 153 23.00 -8.66 -9.41
N GLY A 154 22.10 -8.49 -10.37
CA GLY A 154 22.06 -7.30 -11.22
C GLY A 154 21.81 -6.01 -10.43
N LEU A 155 20.87 -6.01 -9.48
CA LEU A 155 20.57 -4.85 -8.63
C LEU A 155 21.80 -4.37 -7.85
N LYS A 156 22.62 -5.29 -7.34
CA LYS A 156 23.86 -4.95 -6.60
C LYS A 156 24.87 -4.17 -7.44
N LYS A 157 24.79 -4.24 -8.78
CA LYS A 157 25.66 -3.50 -9.70
C LYS A 157 25.18 -2.07 -9.97
N LEU A 158 23.94 -1.74 -9.64
CA LEU A 158 23.34 -0.44 -9.91
C LEU A 158 23.82 0.60 -8.92
N ARG A 159 24.62 1.55 -9.40
CA ARG A 159 25.19 2.60 -8.56
C ARG A 159 24.09 3.49 -7.98
N HIS A 160 23.13 3.95 -8.77
CA HIS A 160 22.16 4.96 -8.32
C HIS A 160 20.97 4.43 -7.53
N LEU A 161 20.95 3.13 -7.23
CA LEU A 161 19.86 2.49 -6.51
C LEU A 161 19.86 2.94 -5.05
N HIS A 162 18.75 3.52 -4.60
CA HIS A 162 18.56 4.01 -3.22
C HIS A 162 17.47 3.24 -2.49
N LYS A 163 16.55 2.59 -3.20
CA LYS A 163 15.39 1.94 -2.58
C LYS A 163 14.97 0.68 -3.33
N VAL A 164 14.81 -0.41 -2.57
CA VAL A 164 14.31 -1.70 -3.05
C VAL A 164 13.13 -2.11 -2.18
N ILE A 165 11.96 -2.25 -2.78
CA ILE A 165 10.75 -2.76 -2.13
C ILE A 165 10.46 -4.16 -2.67
N ILE A 166 10.31 -5.14 -1.79
CA ILE A 166 10.04 -6.54 -2.17
C ILE A 166 8.69 -6.94 -1.58
N ASP A 167 7.68 -7.09 -2.44
CA ASP A 167 6.40 -7.69 -2.08
C ASP A 167 6.50 -9.22 -2.23
N CYS A 168 6.34 -9.97 -1.14
CA CYS A 168 6.40 -11.44 -1.17
C CYS A 168 5.49 -12.07 -0.10
N ASP A 169 5.21 -13.36 -0.25
CA ASP A 169 4.60 -14.16 0.81
C ASP A 169 5.64 -14.41 1.93
N THR A 170 5.21 -14.54 3.18
CA THR A 170 6.14 -14.68 4.33
C THR A 170 7.10 -15.87 4.20
N GLN A 171 6.63 -16.98 3.61
CA GLN A 171 7.44 -18.19 3.37
C GLN A 171 8.70 -17.96 2.52
N HIS A 172 8.77 -16.85 1.76
CA HIS A 172 9.92 -16.52 0.91
C HIS A 172 10.89 -15.55 1.57
N LEU A 173 10.56 -15.01 2.74
CA LEU A 173 11.33 -13.96 3.41
C LEU A 173 12.76 -14.39 3.70
N GLU A 174 12.96 -15.58 4.30
CA GLU A 174 14.30 -16.05 4.68
C GLU A 174 15.22 -16.13 3.47
N TYR A 175 14.74 -16.76 2.39
CA TYR A 175 15.49 -16.92 1.16
C TYR A 175 15.82 -15.55 0.52
N LEU A 176 14.83 -14.68 0.36
CA LEU A 176 15.03 -13.37 -0.26
C LEU A 176 15.95 -12.49 0.57
N TRP A 177 15.81 -12.53 1.90
CA TRP A 177 16.69 -11.83 2.83
C TRP A 177 18.14 -12.29 2.66
N SER A 178 18.39 -13.60 2.56
CA SER A 178 19.74 -14.14 2.35
C SER A 178 20.42 -13.57 1.09
N LEU A 179 19.65 -13.28 0.03
CA LEU A 179 20.16 -12.71 -1.21
C LEU A 179 20.48 -11.22 -1.09
N VAL A 180 19.66 -10.46 -0.35
CA VAL A 180 19.76 -8.99 -0.27
C VAL A 180 20.56 -8.48 0.94
N LYS A 181 20.79 -9.29 1.98
CA LYS A 181 21.50 -8.90 3.21
C LYS A 181 22.91 -8.32 2.97
N GLY A 182 23.56 -8.69 1.86
CA GLY A 182 24.86 -8.15 1.45
C GLY A 182 24.81 -6.97 0.49
N MET A 183 23.63 -6.42 0.20
CA MET A 183 23.50 -5.18 -0.56
C MET A 183 23.87 -4.00 0.37
N ASN A 184 24.62 -3.02 -0.13
CA ASN A 184 25.16 -1.92 0.69
C ASN A 184 24.03 -1.13 1.38
N SER A 185 23.77 -1.44 2.65
CA SER A 185 22.67 -0.88 3.45
C SER A 185 22.89 0.59 3.83
N GLU A 186 24.11 1.11 3.70
CA GLU A 186 24.39 2.53 3.93
C GLU A 186 23.84 3.41 2.80
N ARG A 187 23.64 2.83 1.60
CA ARG A 187 23.16 3.54 0.41
C ARG A 187 21.75 3.14 0.00
N THR A 188 21.41 1.86 0.16
CA THR A 188 20.16 1.29 -0.35
C THR A 188 19.25 0.89 0.79
N THR A 189 18.09 1.53 0.88
CA THR A 189 17.02 1.12 1.79
C THR A 189 16.29 -0.09 1.21
N ILE A 190 16.26 -1.19 1.96
CA ILE A 190 15.49 -2.39 1.62
C ILE A 190 14.26 -2.46 2.50
N ILE A 191 13.10 -2.67 1.87
CA ILE A 191 11.81 -2.82 2.56
C ILE A 191 11.15 -4.10 2.07
N PHE A 192 10.83 -5.01 2.98
CA PHE A 192 9.94 -6.12 2.68
C PHE A 192 8.49 -5.73 2.93
N ARG A 193 7.58 -6.17 2.07
CA ARG A 193 6.13 -6.07 2.24
C ARG A 193 5.54 -7.47 2.17
N LEU A 194 5.16 -7.99 3.32
CA LEU A 194 4.79 -9.38 3.49
C LEU A 194 3.29 -9.57 3.36
N ASN A 195 2.90 -10.54 2.53
CA ASN A 195 1.54 -11.04 2.39
C ASN A 195 1.44 -12.44 3.01
N TRP A 196 0.21 -12.90 3.26
CA TRP A 196 -0.09 -14.28 3.68
C TRP A 196 0.71 -14.70 4.90
N LEU A 197 0.60 -13.92 5.98
CA LEU A 197 1.35 -14.16 7.20
C LEU A 197 1.07 -15.56 7.74
N ARG A 198 2.14 -16.30 8.02
CA ARG A 198 2.09 -17.59 8.69
C ARG A 198 2.77 -17.51 10.04
N ASP A 199 2.18 -18.19 11.02
CA ASP A 199 2.69 -18.25 12.39
C ASP A 199 4.12 -18.81 12.48
N GLU A 200 4.44 -19.78 11.61
CA GLU A 200 5.76 -20.41 11.53
C GLU A 200 6.87 -19.44 11.07
N ASP A 201 6.53 -18.38 10.33
CA ASP A 201 7.48 -17.42 9.79
C ASP A 201 7.82 -16.28 10.77
N ILE A 202 7.11 -16.19 11.91
CA ILE A 202 7.28 -15.12 12.89
C ILE A 202 8.73 -14.99 13.40
N PRO A 203 9.43 -16.07 13.79
CA PRO A 203 10.83 -15.97 14.21
C PRO A 203 11.73 -15.34 13.14
N THR A 204 11.54 -15.72 11.87
CA THR A 204 12.28 -15.15 10.73
C THR A 204 11.97 -13.67 10.56
N ILE A 205 10.69 -13.28 10.65
CA ILE A 205 10.28 -11.88 10.58
C ILE A 205 10.95 -11.04 11.68
N GLN A 206 10.99 -11.56 12.91
CA GLN A 206 11.66 -10.90 14.04
C GLN A 206 13.16 -10.75 13.78
N GLN A 207 13.81 -11.78 13.24
CA GLN A 207 15.24 -11.72 12.92
C GLN A 207 15.54 -10.66 11.85
N VAL A 208 14.72 -10.58 10.80
CA VAL A 208 14.92 -9.62 9.70
C VAL A 208 14.58 -8.19 10.13
N SER A 209 13.50 -8.00 10.89
CA SER A 209 13.06 -6.68 11.35
C SER A 209 14.03 -5.98 12.31
N ASN A 210 14.91 -6.73 12.98
CA ASN A 210 16.01 -6.16 13.76
C ASN A 210 17.05 -5.41 12.89
N VAL A 211 17.08 -5.67 11.57
CA VAL A 211 18.07 -5.09 10.64
C VAL A 211 17.43 -4.08 9.69
N ILE A 212 16.22 -4.37 9.18
CA ILE A 212 15.53 -3.55 8.18
C ILE A 212 14.04 -3.42 8.50
N ASN A 213 13.36 -2.50 7.82
CA ASN A 213 11.91 -2.38 7.94
C ASN A 213 11.19 -3.49 7.17
N VAL A 214 10.23 -4.14 7.86
CA VAL A 214 9.35 -5.18 7.34
C VAL A 214 7.91 -4.71 7.50
N GLY A 215 7.29 -4.34 6.39
CA GLY A 215 5.87 -4.08 6.29
C GLY A 215 5.08 -5.39 6.23
N ILE A 216 4.00 -5.49 6.99
CA ILE A 216 3.16 -6.70 7.05
C ILE A 216 1.73 -6.30 6.74
N PHE A 217 1.13 -6.94 5.73
CA PHE A 217 -0.31 -6.90 5.54
C PHE A 217 -0.97 -7.94 6.43
N THR A 218 -2.11 -7.60 7.01
CA THR A 218 -2.90 -8.46 7.91
C THR A 218 -3.67 -9.57 7.20
N ASN A 219 -3.18 -10.02 6.06
CA ASN A 219 -3.80 -11.07 5.29
C ASN A 219 -3.31 -12.41 5.91
N GLY A 220 -3.94 -12.84 7.01
CA GLY A 220 -3.52 -14.03 7.79
C GLY A 220 -3.19 -13.72 9.26
N LEU A 221 -4.18 -13.20 10.00
CA LEU A 221 -4.05 -12.72 11.39
C LEU A 221 -3.96 -13.84 12.46
N GLY A 222 -3.03 -14.78 12.30
CA GLY A 222 -2.72 -15.72 13.38
C GLY A 222 -1.97 -15.05 14.54
N LYS A 223 -0.78 -15.54 14.87
CA LYS A 223 0.11 -15.04 15.94
C LYS A 223 0.72 -13.65 15.67
N PHE A 224 0.14 -12.85 14.78
CA PHE A 224 0.63 -11.50 14.46
C PHE A 224 0.70 -10.57 15.68
N HIS A 225 -0.19 -10.79 16.66
CA HIS A 225 -0.22 -10.04 17.91
C HIS A 225 1.14 -10.07 18.65
N ASP A 226 1.99 -11.07 18.42
CA ASP A 226 3.31 -11.18 19.07
C ASP A 226 4.35 -10.17 18.54
N ILE A 227 4.12 -9.57 17.36
CA ILE A 227 5.18 -8.83 16.64
C ILE A 227 4.77 -7.47 16.06
N TYR A 228 3.50 -7.13 16.04
CA TYR A 228 2.99 -5.97 15.28
C TYR A 228 3.52 -4.59 15.71
N LEU A 229 4.11 -4.47 16.90
CA LEU A 229 4.75 -3.24 17.41
C LEU A 229 6.23 -3.42 17.75
N LYS A 230 6.85 -4.51 17.30
CA LYS A 230 8.31 -4.68 17.44
C LYS A 230 9.04 -3.68 16.54
N LYS A 231 10.23 -3.25 16.98
CA LYS A 231 11.10 -2.37 16.21
C LYS A 231 11.34 -2.95 14.82
N GLY A 232 11.16 -2.13 13.78
CA GLY A 232 11.35 -2.54 12.38
C GLY A 232 10.19 -3.32 11.78
N VAL A 233 9.15 -3.67 12.54
CA VAL A 233 7.89 -4.19 12.02
C VAL A 233 6.91 -3.04 11.83
N ILE A 234 6.32 -2.95 10.64
CA ILE A 234 5.35 -1.91 10.30
C ILE A 234 4.07 -2.60 9.83
N LEU A 235 2.97 -2.29 10.49
CA LEU A 235 1.67 -2.75 10.02
C LEU A 235 1.26 -1.94 8.79
N LEU A 236 0.91 -2.59 7.69
CA LEU A 236 0.45 -1.91 6.49
C LEU A 236 -1.06 -1.87 6.48
N PHE A 237 -1.62 -0.73 6.05
CA PHE A 237 -3.04 -0.66 5.76
C PHE A 237 -3.43 -1.64 4.64
N TYR A 238 -4.62 -2.22 4.75
CA TYR A 238 -5.20 -3.05 3.70
C TYR A 238 -5.53 -2.19 2.47
N THR A 239 -6.18 -1.05 2.71
CA THR A 239 -6.39 0.06 1.77
C THR A 239 -6.32 1.40 2.52
N ASP A 240 -6.32 2.54 1.84
CA ASP A 240 -6.13 3.86 2.46
C ASP A 240 -6.97 4.04 3.74
N TYR A 241 -6.30 4.26 4.87
CA TYR A 241 -6.88 4.43 6.22
C TYR A 241 -7.75 3.27 6.72
N TYR A 242 -7.68 2.10 6.09
CA TYR A 242 -8.33 0.87 6.52
C TYR A 242 -7.33 -0.05 7.21
N LEU A 243 -7.45 -0.12 8.54
CA LEU A 243 -6.67 -0.99 9.39
C LEU A 243 -7.44 -2.26 9.70
N GLN A 244 -6.87 -3.41 9.37
CA GLN A 244 -7.38 -4.71 9.78
C GLN A 244 -6.47 -5.23 10.91
N VAL A 245 -7.05 -5.76 11.98
CA VAL A 245 -6.35 -6.19 13.20
C VAL A 245 -6.91 -7.52 13.70
N SER A 246 -6.08 -8.31 14.39
CA SER A 246 -6.53 -9.52 15.08
C SER A 246 -7.39 -9.16 16.31
N ASN A 247 -8.38 -9.98 16.62
CA ASN A 247 -9.12 -9.95 17.88
C ASN A 247 -8.21 -10.06 19.11
N GLN A 248 -7.01 -10.62 19.00
CA GLN A 248 -6.04 -10.66 20.11
C GLN A 248 -5.40 -9.29 20.37
N MET A 249 -5.23 -8.47 19.32
CA MET A 249 -4.55 -7.18 19.42
C MET A 249 -5.38 -6.15 20.19
N VAL A 250 -6.71 -6.23 20.16
CA VAL A 250 -7.59 -5.21 20.73
C VAL A 250 -7.50 -5.09 22.26
N PHE A 251 -6.99 -6.14 22.92
CA PHE A 251 -6.74 -6.17 24.37
C PHE A 251 -5.28 -5.94 24.75
N ASP A 252 -4.40 -5.77 23.77
CA ASP A 252 -3.03 -5.37 24.04
C ASP A 252 -3.00 -3.92 24.55
N THR A 253 -2.24 -3.71 25.62
CA THR A 253 -1.94 -2.38 26.17
C THR A 253 -1.47 -1.36 25.13
N GLN A 254 -0.81 -1.82 24.07
CA GLN A 254 -0.24 -0.98 23.02
C GLN A 254 -1.22 -0.72 21.86
N PHE A 255 -2.40 -1.34 21.83
CA PHE A 255 -3.40 -1.12 20.78
C PHE A 255 -3.79 0.36 20.65
N SER A 256 -3.98 1.03 21.79
CA SER A 256 -4.29 2.47 21.80
C SER A 256 -3.19 3.35 21.17
N LYS A 257 -1.93 2.91 21.26
CA LYS A 257 -0.80 3.59 20.61
C LYS A 257 -0.85 3.38 19.10
N LEU A 258 -1.11 2.16 18.64
CA LEU A 258 -1.32 1.85 17.22
C LEU A 258 -2.40 2.75 16.61
N LEU A 259 -3.56 2.86 17.27
CA LEU A 259 -4.66 3.69 16.77
C LEU A 259 -4.30 5.18 16.65
N LYS A 260 -3.49 5.70 17.59
CA LYS A 260 -2.99 7.09 17.55
C LYS A 260 -1.94 7.33 16.48
N GLU A 261 -1.16 6.32 16.11
CA GLU A 261 -0.15 6.46 15.05
C GLU A 261 -0.78 6.40 13.66
N TYR A 262 -1.81 5.57 13.50
CA TYR A 262 -2.40 5.27 12.19
C TYR A 262 -3.61 6.14 11.84
N PHE A 263 -4.32 6.72 12.82
CA PHE A 263 -5.55 7.49 12.58
C PHE A 263 -6.52 6.78 11.60
N PRO A 264 -6.92 5.53 11.88
CA PRO A 264 -7.73 4.76 10.94
C PRO A 264 -9.13 5.37 10.78
N TYR A 265 -9.60 5.46 9.53
CA TYR A 265 -10.99 5.79 9.20
C TYR A 265 -11.89 4.56 9.22
N LYS A 266 -11.29 3.38 8.94
CA LYS A 266 -11.96 2.07 8.99
C LYS A 266 -11.15 1.09 9.82
N ILE A 267 -11.82 0.34 10.69
CA ILE A 267 -11.22 -0.75 11.46
C ILE A 267 -11.99 -2.04 11.21
N GLU A 268 -11.26 -3.12 10.93
CA GLU A 268 -11.80 -4.48 10.98
C GLU A 268 -11.06 -5.30 12.02
N ILE A 269 -11.81 -5.88 12.96
CA ILE A 269 -11.32 -6.83 13.96
C ILE A 269 -11.66 -8.24 13.47
N GLN A 270 -10.65 -9.06 13.18
CA GLN A 270 -10.84 -10.45 12.70
C GLN A 270 -10.38 -11.51 13.70
N GLY A 271 -11.13 -12.60 13.81
CA GLY A 271 -10.81 -13.71 14.73
C GLY A 271 -9.98 -14.86 14.16
N ASN A 272 -9.98 -15.09 12.84
CA ASN A 272 -9.15 -16.07 12.12
C ASN A 272 -8.77 -17.36 12.90
N ASN A 273 -9.77 -18.06 13.43
CA ASN A 273 -9.69 -19.31 14.22
C ASN A 273 -9.08 -19.24 15.64
N PHE A 274 -8.61 -18.08 16.10
CA PHE A 274 -8.06 -17.91 17.45
C PHE A 274 -9.09 -17.33 18.40
N ILE A 275 -9.13 -17.88 19.61
CA ILE A 275 -9.86 -17.29 20.73
C ILE A 275 -8.92 -16.28 21.38
N ALA A 276 -9.34 -15.02 21.43
CA ALA A 276 -8.62 -13.98 22.14
C ALA A 276 -8.93 -14.07 23.63
N HIS A 277 -7.87 -14.15 24.43
CA HIS A 277 -7.98 -14.17 25.88
C HIS A 277 -8.21 -12.75 26.39
N VAL A 278 -9.43 -12.51 26.85
CA VAL A 278 -9.84 -11.26 27.47
C VAL A 278 -9.21 -11.27 28.86
N GLY A 279 -8.09 -10.56 29.02
CA GLY A 279 -7.46 -10.39 30.34
C GLY A 279 -8.36 -9.59 31.30
N ASN A 280 -7.76 -8.85 32.23
CA ASN A 280 -8.53 -8.02 33.16
C ASN A 280 -9.34 -6.89 32.49
N ASN A 281 -9.09 -6.59 31.20
CA ASN A 281 -9.81 -5.57 30.46
C ASN A 281 -10.78 -6.21 29.45
N LYS A 282 -12.08 -6.11 29.71
CA LYS A 282 -13.14 -6.56 28.78
C LYS A 282 -13.62 -5.49 27.83
N ILE A 283 -13.05 -4.29 27.93
CA ILE A 283 -13.52 -3.10 27.22
C ILE A 283 -12.56 -2.74 26.10
N ILE A 284 -13.08 -2.73 24.86
CA ILE A 284 -12.39 -2.20 23.69
C ILE A 284 -12.73 -0.71 23.58
N LYS A 285 -11.73 0.15 23.79
CA LYS A 285 -11.91 1.61 23.83
C LYS A 285 -11.71 2.24 22.46
N LEU A 286 -12.81 2.53 21.75
CA LEU A 286 -12.78 3.22 20.46
C LEU A 286 -13.40 4.62 20.50
N ARG A 287 -14.03 5.00 21.62
CA ARG A 287 -14.76 6.27 21.80
C ARG A 287 -13.95 7.52 21.43
N SER A 288 -12.64 7.51 21.66
CA SER A 288 -11.75 8.66 21.37
C SER A 288 -11.36 8.80 19.89
N LEU A 289 -11.73 7.85 19.02
CA LEU A 289 -11.42 7.85 17.60
C LEU A 289 -12.46 8.64 16.81
N ASN A 290 -12.39 9.97 16.89
CA ASN A 290 -13.37 10.87 16.24
C ASN A 290 -13.41 10.76 14.70
N TYR A 291 -12.42 10.14 14.07
CA TYR A 291 -12.36 9.96 12.61
C TYR A 291 -12.80 8.56 12.16
N LEU A 292 -13.10 7.66 13.09
CA LEU A 292 -13.51 6.29 12.77
C LEU A 292 -14.98 6.30 12.32
N SER A 293 -15.19 6.05 11.03
CA SER A 293 -16.52 5.96 10.40
C SER A 293 -17.02 4.53 10.30
N ASP A 294 -16.12 3.57 10.08
CA ASP A 294 -16.51 2.19 9.77
C ASP A 294 -15.85 1.20 10.74
N LEU A 295 -16.67 0.40 11.42
CA LEU A 295 -16.23 -0.67 12.31
C LEU A 295 -16.81 -2.01 11.88
N PHE A 296 -15.93 -2.98 11.62
CA PHE A 296 -16.28 -4.35 11.27
C PHE A 296 -15.73 -5.33 12.31
N ILE A 297 -16.58 -6.23 12.78
CA ILE A 297 -16.20 -7.31 13.70
C ILE A 297 -16.56 -8.63 13.04
N ASN A 298 -15.54 -9.29 12.49
CA ASN A 298 -15.69 -10.44 11.60
C ASN A 298 -15.07 -11.68 12.23
N GLU A 299 -15.91 -12.69 12.50
CA GLU A 299 -15.49 -13.97 13.05
C GLU A 299 -14.66 -13.87 14.34
N ALA A 300 -14.71 -12.73 15.04
CA ALA A 300 -13.97 -12.51 16.27
C ALA A 300 -14.50 -13.44 17.38
N ARG A 301 -13.58 -14.13 18.05
CA ARG A 301 -13.87 -15.04 19.16
C ARG A 301 -13.12 -14.59 20.39
N PHE A 302 -13.81 -14.54 21.51
CA PHE A 302 -13.28 -14.12 22.80
C PHE A 302 -13.68 -15.20 23.81
N ASP A 303 -12.81 -15.47 24.79
CA ASP A 303 -13.11 -16.45 25.85
C ASP A 303 -14.16 -15.92 26.84
N GLU A 304 -14.31 -14.60 26.91
CA GLU A 304 -15.37 -13.91 27.64
C GLU A 304 -16.13 -12.91 26.77
N LYS A 305 -17.30 -12.51 27.24
CA LYS A 305 -18.06 -11.43 26.59
C LYS A 305 -17.40 -10.07 26.82
N ILE A 306 -17.45 -9.21 25.82
CA ILE A 306 -16.72 -7.94 25.77
C ILE A 306 -17.63 -6.76 25.48
N THR A 307 -17.29 -5.61 26.06
CA THR A 307 -17.91 -4.31 25.79
C THR A 307 -17.07 -3.53 24.78
N ILE A 308 -17.71 -2.77 23.91
CA ILE A 308 -17.07 -1.92 22.90
C ILE A 308 -17.59 -0.49 23.09
N GLU A 309 -16.69 0.43 23.43
CA GLU A 309 -17.01 1.84 23.53
C GLU A 309 -16.93 2.46 22.13
N LEU A 310 -18.06 2.86 21.56
CA LEU A 310 -18.15 3.35 20.17
C LEU A 310 -17.87 4.87 20.07
N PRO A 311 -17.23 5.34 18.97
CA PRO A 311 -17.08 6.77 18.70
C PRO A 311 -18.34 7.38 18.10
N THR A 312 -18.54 8.67 18.33
CA THR A 312 -19.76 9.39 17.92
C THR A 312 -19.93 9.55 16.41
N HIS A 313 -18.84 9.52 15.64
CA HIS A 313 -18.85 9.70 14.19
C HIS A 313 -19.00 8.37 13.43
N LEU A 314 -19.25 7.26 14.13
CA LEU A 314 -19.42 5.95 13.50
C LEU A 314 -20.68 5.94 12.63
N GLU A 315 -20.52 5.70 11.34
CA GLU A 315 -21.60 5.64 10.34
C GLU A 315 -21.97 4.19 10.00
N ASN A 316 -20.98 3.30 9.98
CA ASN A 316 -21.16 1.90 9.60
C ASN A 316 -20.67 0.96 10.69
N LEU A 317 -21.54 0.06 11.13
CA LEU A 317 -21.24 -0.99 12.10
C LEU A 317 -21.70 -2.34 11.54
N ILE A 318 -20.77 -3.29 11.41
CA ILE A 318 -21.08 -4.67 11.02
C ILE A 318 -20.48 -5.62 12.04
N ILE A 319 -21.32 -6.48 12.61
CA ILE A 319 -20.93 -7.49 13.59
C ILE A 319 -21.48 -8.83 13.13
N ASN A 320 -20.60 -9.68 12.60
CA ASN A 320 -21.00 -10.98 12.06
C ASN A 320 -21.09 -12.09 13.13
N ASN A 321 -20.71 -11.79 14.38
CA ASN A 321 -20.86 -12.70 15.52
C ASN A 321 -21.19 -11.91 16.79
N THR A 322 -22.47 -11.79 17.15
CA THR A 322 -22.92 -11.03 18.33
C THR A 322 -22.75 -11.80 19.65
N SER A 323 -22.50 -13.11 19.60
CA SER A 323 -22.41 -13.97 20.80
C SER A 323 -21.28 -13.57 21.75
N CYS A 324 -20.26 -12.91 21.23
CA CYS A 324 -19.11 -12.44 22.00
C CYS A 324 -19.29 -11.08 22.67
N ILE A 325 -20.43 -10.42 22.44
CA ILE A 325 -20.74 -9.11 23.03
C ILE A 325 -21.66 -9.32 24.25
N ASP A 326 -21.39 -8.60 25.32
CA ASP A 326 -22.21 -8.59 26.52
C ASP A 326 -23.57 -7.90 26.31
N ARG A 327 -24.48 -8.17 27.25
CA ARG A 327 -25.78 -7.50 27.29
C ARG A 327 -25.49 -6.05 27.70
N HIS A 328 -25.82 -5.08 26.85
CA HIS A 328 -25.35 -3.69 26.93
C HIS A 328 -23.88 -3.47 26.50
N GLY A 329 -23.36 -4.36 25.65
CA GLY A 329 -21.97 -4.34 25.21
C GLY A 329 -21.61 -3.33 24.14
N LEU A 330 -22.58 -2.60 23.58
CA LEU A 330 -22.34 -1.55 22.60
C LEU A 330 -22.48 -0.17 23.26
N ASP A 331 -21.50 0.18 24.08
CA ASP A 331 -21.51 1.41 24.86
C ASP A 331 -21.41 2.66 23.95
N GLY A 332 -22.35 3.58 24.13
CA GLY A 332 -22.42 4.83 23.38
C GLY A 332 -23.07 4.73 22.00
N ILE A 333 -23.65 3.58 21.63
CA ILE A 333 -24.27 3.33 20.32
C ILE A 333 -25.35 4.35 19.93
N GLU A 334 -26.13 4.84 20.90
CA GLU A 334 -27.17 5.86 20.68
C GLU A 334 -26.60 7.21 20.23
N ASN A 335 -25.31 7.47 20.50
CA ASN A 335 -24.61 8.70 20.13
C ASN A 335 -23.86 8.59 18.79
N THR A 336 -24.05 7.48 18.06
CA THR A 336 -23.42 7.25 16.75
C THR A 336 -24.29 7.77 15.61
N LEU A 337 -23.73 7.81 14.39
CA LEU A 337 -24.44 8.14 13.15
C LEU A 337 -25.00 6.88 12.45
N VAL A 338 -24.88 5.70 13.06
CA VAL A 338 -25.31 4.44 12.48
C VAL A 338 -26.83 4.47 12.23
N PRO A 339 -27.31 4.10 11.03
CA PRO A 339 -28.75 4.12 10.73
C PRO A 339 -29.57 3.28 11.70
N LYS A 340 -30.71 3.82 12.15
CA LYS A 340 -31.63 3.13 13.09
C LYS A 340 -32.05 1.72 12.61
N THR A 341 -32.14 1.53 11.30
CA THR A 341 -32.45 0.22 10.68
C THR A 341 -31.36 -0.82 10.94
N VAL A 342 -30.09 -0.40 11.02
CA VAL A 342 -28.95 -1.25 11.38
C VAL A 342 -28.94 -1.47 12.89
N LEU A 343 -29.15 -0.40 13.69
CA LEU A 343 -29.21 -0.49 15.15
C LEU A 343 -30.27 -1.46 15.68
N ALA A 344 -31.40 -1.59 14.98
CA ALA A 344 -32.45 -2.54 15.33
C ALA A 344 -31.96 -3.99 15.39
N GLN A 345 -30.90 -4.35 14.64
CA GLN A 345 -30.30 -5.69 14.67
C GLN A 345 -29.58 -5.99 16.00
N PHE A 346 -29.23 -4.94 16.75
CA PHE A 346 -28.47 -5.04 17.99
C PHE A 346 -29.29 -4.67 19.22
N ALA A 347 -30.61 -4.55 19.12
CA ALA A 347 -31.48 -4.06 20.21
C ALA A 347 -31.33 -4.81 21.56
N SER A 348 -30.88 -6.06 21.56
CA SER A 348 -30.59 -6.82 22.80
C SER A 348 -29.24 -6.51 23.44
N LEU A 349 -28.38 -5.76 22.75
CA LEU A 349 -27.01 -5.39 23.12
C LEU A 349 -26.88 -3.89 23.44
N ILE A 350 -27.95 -3.12 23.23
CA ILE A 350 -28.13 -1.71 23.63
C ILE A 350 -28.84 -1.73 24.98
#